data_AF-A0AB34G9X1-F1
#
_entry.id   AF-A0AB34G9X1-F1
#
_cell.length_a   1.000
_cell.length_b   1.000
_cell.length_c   1.000
_cell.angle_alpha   90.00
_cell.angle_beta   90.00
_cell.angle_gamma   90.00
#
_symmetry.space_group_name_H-M   'P 1'
#
loop_
_entity.id
_entity.type
_entity.pdbx_description
1 polymer ?
#
loop_
_entity_poly.entity_id
_entity_poly.type
_entity_poly.pdbx_seq_one_letter_code
_entity_poly.pdbx_strand_id
1 'polypeptide(L)'
;MIKRNKQTYSTKPNNLKARNSFHYNRLIHRKTVGVETAADGKGVVVARKRRSGQGKPATSYVRTTINENAQATLSSNRHMIRKNKYRPDLRMAALHRASCHPAQPEA
;
A
#
# COMPACT_ATOMS: atom_id res chain seq x y z
N MET A 1 -1.48 11.87 14.77
CA MET A 1 0.00 12.01 14.62
C MET A 1 0.60 11.63 15.95
N ILE A 2 1.66 10.82 15.97
CA ILE A 2 2.29 10.38 17.22
C ILE A 2 3.71 10.95 17.27
N LYS A 3 4.08 11.60 18.38
CA LYS A 3 5.43 12.10 18.65
C LYS A 3 5.97 11.37 19.88
N ARG A 4 7.06 10.63 19.73
CA ARG A 4 7.74 9.88 20.82
C ARG A 4 9.23 9.80 20.54
N ASN A 5 10.08 9.87 21.57
CA ASN A 5 11.54 9.72 21.47
C ASN A 5 12.18 10.54 20.33
N LYS A 6 11.83 11.84 20.22
CA LYS A 6 12.28 12.75 19.15
C LYS A 6 11.92 12.31 17.71
N GLN A 7 11.03 11.33 17.55
CA GLN A 7 10.53 10.85 16.26
C GLN A 7 9.04 11.15 16.07
N THR A 8 8.63 11.31 14.82
CA THR A 8 7.23 11.58 14.45
C THR A 8 6.69 10.53 13.48
N TYR A 9 5.64 9.85 13.91
CA TYR A 9 4.96 8.79 13.17
C TYR A 9 3.54 9.17 12.78
N SER A 10 3.04 8.46 11.78
CA SER A 10 1.68 8.60 11.28
C SER A 10 1.00 7.23 11.27
N THR A 11 -0.04 7.10 12.08
CA THR A 11 -0.92 5.91 12.19
C THR A 11 -2.05 5.92 11.16
N LYS A 12 -1.98 6.81 10.15
CA LYS A 12 -2.97 6.83 9.09
C LYS A 12 -3.07 5.44 8.47
N PRO A 13 -4.30 4.92 8.29
CA PRO A 13 -4.47 3.62 7.67
C PRO A 13 -3.79 3.68 6.34
N ASN A 14 -3.19 2.56 5.93
CA ASN A 14 -2.58 2.55 4.64
C ASN A 14 -1.47 3.66 4.62
N ASN A 15 -0.32 3.48 5.28
CA ASN A 15 0.88 4.32 5.07
C ASN A 15 2.09 3.40 4.85
N LEU A 16 2.84 3.58 3.76
CA LEU A 16 3.85 2.59 3.37
C LEU A 16 5.02 2.55 4.36
N LYS A 17 5.44 3.71 4.88
CA LYS A 17 6.59 3.82 5.79
C LYS A 17 6.21 4.18 7.23
N ALA A 18 4.93 4.37 7.54
CA ALA A 18 4.45 4.86 8.84
C ALA A 18 5.08 6.19 9.34
N ARG A 19 5.83 6.89 8.49
CA ARG A 19 6.44 8.20 8.78
C ARG A 19 5.44 9.32 8.50
N ASN A 20 5.48 10.37 9.30
CA ASN A 20 4.77 11.60 8.99
C ASN A 20 5.57 12.42 7.97
N SER A 21 5.24 12.28 6.69
CA SER A 21 5.87 13.02 5.59
C SER A 21 4.84 13.29 4.51
N PHE A 22 4.94 14.44 3.85
CA PHE A 22 4.10 14.79 2.70
C PHE A 22 4.14 13.71 1.62
N HIS A 23 5.33 13.15 1.34
CA HIS A 23 5.51 12.19 0.26
C HIS A 23 4.74 10.87 0.49
N TYR A 24 4.65 10.41 1.75
CA TYR A 24 3.99 9.15 2.13
C TYR A 24 2.56 9.33 2.66
N ASN A 25 2.05 10.56 2.73
CA ASN A 25 0.70 10.86 3.23
C ASN A 25 -0.37 10.51 2.19
N ARG A 26 -1.40 9.77 2.57
CA ARG A 26 -2.41 9.27 1.63
C ARG A 26 -3.74 10.04 1.63
N LEU A 27 -3.93 10.97 2.54
CA LEU A 27 -5.18 11.77 2.55
C LEU A 27 -5.12 12.94 1.57
N ILE A 28 -3.92 13.47 1.36
CA ILE A 28 -3.70 14.69 0.57
C ILE A 28 -3.56 14.41 -0.93
N HIS A 29 -2.97 13.26 -1.30
CA HIS A 29 -2.66 12.95 -2.69
C HIS A 29 -3.90 12.39 -3.42
N ARG A 30 -4.09 12.82 -4.68
CA ARG A 30 -5.12 12.28 -5.56
C ARG A 30 -4.86 10.81 -5.93
N LYS A 31 -3.58 10.43 -6.05
CA LYS A 31 -3.13 9.07 -6.32
C LYS A 31 -2.40 8.51 -5.10
N THR A 32 -2.82 7.34 -4.64
CA THR A 32 -2.20 6.69 -3.47
C THR A 32 -2.11 5.20 -3.67
N VAL A 33 -1.03 4.60 -3.15
CA VAL A 33 -0.81 3.15 -3.16
C VAL A 33 -0.63 2.66 -1.74
N GLY A 34 -1.28 1.55 -1.44
CA GLY A 34 -1.29 0.90 -0.15
C GLY A 34 -1.09 -0.58 -0.19
N VAL A 35 -0.51 -1.09 0.88
CA VAL A 35 -0.17 -2.50 1.04
C VAL A 35 -0.52 -2.84 2.48
N GLU A 36 -1.45 -3.77 2.63
CA GLU A 36 -1.97 -4.29 3.88
C GLU A 36 -1.97 -5.82 3.83
N THR A 37 -2.04 -6.47 4.98
CA THR A 37 -2.26 -7.92 5.06
C THR A 37 -3.69 -8.25 4.67
N ALA A 38 -3.89 -9.39 4.00
CA ALA A 38 -5.23 -9.92 3.80
C ALA A 38 -5.89 -10.25 5.15
N ALA A 39 -7.23 -10.19 5.19
CA ALA A 39 -8.01 -10.49 6.39
C ALA A 39 -7.80 -11.94 6.85
N ASP A 40 -7.62 -12.85 5.88
CA ASP A 40 -7.41 -14.28 6.11
C ASP A 40 -6.00 -14.60 6.64
N GLY A 41 -5.18 -13.58 6.94
CA GLY A 41 -3.76 -13.72 7.29
C GLY A 41 -2.90 -14.22 6.13
N LYS A 42 -3.53 -14.38 4.96
CA LYS A 42 -3.03 -15.13 3.84
C LYS A 42 -2.93 -14.23 2.59
N GLY A 43 -1.72 -13.76 2.30
CA GLY A 43 -1.44 -12.89 1.16
C GLY A 43 -1.54 -11.39 1.46
N VAL A 44 -1.51 -10.59 0.40
CA VAL A 44 -1.35 -9.13 0.46
C VAL A 44 -2.49 -8.41 -0.24
N VAL A 45 -3.06 -7.40 0.41
CA VAL A 45 -4.06 -6.51 -0.17
C VAL A 45 -3.39 -5.23 -0.62
N VAL A 46 -3.49 -4.92 -1.92
CA VAL A 46 -3.05 -3.64 -2.44
C VAL A 46 -4.24 -2.69 -2.61
N ALA A 47 -4.17 -1.55 -1.93
CA ALA A 47 -5.18 -0.50 -1.98
C ALA A 47 -4.74 0.66 -2.88
N ARG A 48 -5.58 1.05 -3.84
CA ARG A 48 -5.35 2.20 -4.72
C ARG A 48 -6.52 3.18 -4.67
N LYS A 49 -6.25 4.49 -4.73
CA LYS A 49 -7.31 5.50 -4.80
C LYS A 49 -7.86 5.66 -6.24
N ARG A 50 -9.17 5.64 -6.40
CA ARG A 50 -9.86 5.97 -7.66
C ARG A 50 -9.75 7.46 -7.94
N ARG A 51 -9.59 7.82 -9.22
CA ARG A 51 -9.63 9.22 -9.66
C ARG A 51 -11.05 9.80 -9.57
N SER A 52 -12.06 9.03 -9.95
CA SER A 52 -13.47 9.44 -9.95
C SER A 52 -14.10 9.51 -8.55
N GLY A 53 -13.50 8.85 -7.56
CA GLY A 53 -13.99 8.80 -6.18
C GLY A 53 -13.45 9.92 -5.27
N GLN A 54 -12.93 11.03 -5.83
CA GLN A 54 -12.55 12.17 -4.98
C GLN A 54 -13.83 12.76 -4.35
N GLY A 55 -13.82 12.96 -3.03
CA GLY A 55 -15.00 13.41 -2.27
C GLY A 55 -15.97 12.29 -1.86
N LYS A 56 -15.79 11.04 -2.33
CA LYS A 56 -16.64 9.89 -1.98
C LYS A 56 -15.85 8.87 -1.19
N PRO A 57 -15.63 9.06 0.13
CA PRO A 57 -14.70 8.23 0.90
C PRO A 57 -15.03 6.74 0.82
N ALA A 58 -16.32 6.38 0.87
CA ALA A 58 -16.80 5.00 0.79
C ALA A 58 -16.36 4.25 -0.48
N THR A 59 -16.32 4.93 -1.64
CA THR A 59 -15.99 4.30 -2.94
C THR A 59 -14.63 4.75 -3.49
N SER A 60 -13.87 5.51 -2.70
CA SER A 60 -12.63 6.15 -3.14
C SER A 60 -11.46 5.18 -3.30
N TYR A 61 -11.51 3.99 -2.68
CA TYR A 61 -10.44 3.00 -2.73
C TYR A 61 -10.88 1.74 -3.48
N VAL A 62 -9.98 1.22 -4.33
CA VAL A 62 -10.03 -0.16 -4.85
C VAL A 62 -9.04 -0.98 -4.07
N ARG A 63 -9.47 -2.14 -3.58
CA ARG A 63 -8.63 -3.13 -2.94
C ARG A 63 -8.55 -4.35 -3.83
N THR A 64 -7.33 -4.82 -4.06
CA THR A 64 -7.07 -6.05 -4.81
C THR A 64 -6.28 -6.96 -3.90
N THR A 65 -6.85 -8.13 -3.60
CA THR A 65 -6.17 -9.17 -2.84
C THR A 65 -5.31 -9.99 -3.78
N ILE A 66 -4.05 -10.17 -3.43
CA ILE A 66 -3.10 -11.03 -4.13
C ILE A 66 -2.78 -12.18 -3.17
N ASN A 67 -3.29 -13.36 -3.50
CA ASN A 67 -3.07 -14.58 -2.73
C ASN A 67 -2.21 -15.55 -3.54
N GLU A 68 -1.02 -15.08 -3.91
CA GLU A 68 -0.04 -15.84 -4.68
C GLU A 68 1.21 -16.08 -3.81
N ASN A 69 2.18 -16.80 -4.36
CA ASN A 69 3.48 -16.92 -3.73
C ASN A 69 4.23 -15.58 -3.64
N ALA A 70 5.33 -15.56 -2.89
CA ALA A 70 6.07 -14.34 -2.59
C ALA A 70 6.58 -13.64 -3.86
N GLN A 71 7.14 -14.39 -4.81
CA GLN A 71 7.70 -13.85 -6.05
C GLN A 71 6.62 -13.24 -6.95
N ALA A 72 5.52 -13.96 -7.14
CA ALA A 72 4.39 -13.50 -7.95
C ALA A 72 3.73 -12.27 -7.32
N THR A 73 3.56 -12.26 -6.00
CA THR A 73 3.02 -11.11 -5.26
C THR A 73 3.87 -9.83 -5.46
N LEU A 74 5.20 -9.94 -5.34
CA LEU A 74 6.09 -8.81 -5.56
C LEU A 74 6.10 -8.35 -7.02
N SER A 75 6.06 -9.29 -7.96
CA SER A 75 6.02 -9.01 -9.40
C SER A 75 4.72 -8.30 -9.80
N SER A 76 3.58 -8.80 -9.33
CA SER A 76 2.24 -8.21 -9.54
C SER A 76 2.18 -6.79 -8.99
N ASN A 77 2.67 -6.56 -7.77
CA ASN A 77 2.73 -5.22 -7.18
C ASN A 77 3.64 -4.27 -7.98
N ARG A 78 4.83 -4.74 -8.39
CA ARG A 78 5.77 -4.00 -9.24
C ARG A 78 5.14 -3.60 -10.56
N HIS A 79 4.46 -4.53 -11.24
CA HIS A 79 3.84 -4.29 -12.54
C HIS A 79 2.70 -3.29 -12.43
N MET A 80 1.81 -3.47 -11.47
CA MET A 80 0.69 -2.56 -11.25
C MET A 80 1.13 -1.10 -11.01
N ILE A 81 2.27 -0.86 -10.35
CA ILE A 81 2.82 0.49 -10.17
C ILE A 81 3.51 0.99 -11.44
N ARG A 82 4.42 0.19 -12.01
CA ARG A 82 5.28 0.59 -13.13
C ARG A 82 4.51 0.71 -14.45
N LYS A 83 3.74 -0.32 -14.82
CA LYS A 83 3.03 -0.39 -16.10
C LYS A 83 1.90 0.62 -16.18
N ASN A 84 1.17 0.83 -15.09
CA ASN A 84 0.07 1.80 -15.04
C ASN A 84 0.55 3.24 -14.75
N LYS A 85 1.88 3.46 -14.66
CA LYS A 85 2.51 4.75 -14.29
C LYS A 85 1.85 5.39 -13.05
N TYR A 86 1.51 4.56 -12.06
CA TYR A 86 0.71 4.98 -10.92
C TYR A 86 1.59 5.09 -9.67
N ARG A 87 2.06 6.32 -9.39
CA ARG A 87 2.99 6.63 -8.28
C ARG A 87 4.28 5.78 -8.33
N PRO A 88 5.07 5.89 -9.41
CA PRO A 88 6.31 5.11 -9.57
C PRO A 88 7.35 5.41 -8.48
N ASP A 89 7.28 6.59 -7.88
CA ASP A 89 8.06 7.03 -6.72
C ASP A 89 7.87 6.14 -5.49
N LEU A 90 6.67 5.59 -5.29
CA LEU A 90 6.35 4.74 -4.15
C LEU A 90 6.67 3.25 -4.38
N ARG A 91 7.19 2.88 -5.55
CA ARG A 91 7.43 1.48 -5.95
C ARG A 91 8.23 0.70 -4.91
N MET A 92 9.40 1.22 -4.53
CA MET A 92 10.28 0.51 -3.59
C MET A 92 9.64 0.40 -2.21
N ALA A 93 8.97 1.45 -1.75
CA ALA A 93 8.28 1.42 -0.46
C ALA A 93 7.12 0.42 -0.44
N ALA A 94 6.43 0.23 -1.57
CA ALA A 94 5.37 -0.77 -1.71
C ALA A 94 5.93 -2.20 -1.71
N LEU A 95 7.04 -2.43 -2.43
CA LEU A 95 7.70 -3.73 -2.47
C LEU A 95 8.25 -4.14 -1.10
N HIS A 96 8.97 -3.25 -0.41
CA HIS A 96 9.48 -3.52 0.93
C HIS A 96 8.38 -3.80 1.95
N ARG A 97 7.20 -3.16 1.80
CA ARG A 97 6.07 -3.45 2.68
C ARG A 97 5.46 -4.81 2.38
N ALA A 98 5.30 -5.14 1.09
CA ALA A 98 4.75 -6.42 0.66
C ALA A 98 5.65 -7.58 1.09
N SER A 99 6.97 -7.44 1.02
CA SER A 99 7.92 -8.47 1.47
C SER A 99 7.95 -8.70 2.98
N CYS A 100 7.49 -7.73 3.78
CA CYS A 100 7.40 -7.88 5.23
C CYS A 100 6.17 -8.69 5.67
N HIS A 101 5.20 -8.89 4.77
CA HIS A 101 3.98 -9.64 5.08
C HIS A 101 4.15 -11.10 4.65
N PRO A 102 3.61 -12.06 5.44
CA PRO A 102 3.72 -13.47 5.11
C PRO A 102 2.99 -13.77 3.80
N ALA A 103 3.72 -14.31 2.83
CA ALA A 103 3.12 -14.94 1.65
C ALA A 103 2.47 -16.26 2.06
N GLN A 104 1.61 -16.83 1.20
CA GLN A 104 1.16 -18.21 1.44
C GLN A 104 2.36 -19.14 1.56
N PRO A 105 2.37 -20.06 2.55
CA PRO A 105 3.28 -21.19 2.49
C PRO A 105 2.96 -21.98 1.21
N GLU A 106 3.97 -22.27 0.41
CA GLU A 106 3.82 -23.21 -0.70
C GLU A 106 3.54 -24.59 -0.09
N ALA A 107 2.50 -25.25 -0.59
CA ALA A 107 2.07 -26.58 -0.15
C ALA A 107 3.02 -27.65 -0.69
#